data_AF-G3QYB4-F1
#
_entry.id   AF-G3QYB4-F1
#
_cell.length_a   1.000
_cell.length_b   1.000
_cell.length_c   1.000
_cell.angle_alpha   90.00
_cell.angle_beta   90.00
_cell.angle_gamma   90.00
#
_symmetry.space_group_name_H-M   'P 1'
#
loop_
_entity.id
_entity.type
_entity.pdbx_description
1 polymer ?
#
loop_
_entity_poly.entity_id
_entity_poly.type
_entity_poly.pdbx_seq_one_letter_code
_entity_poly.pdbx_strand_id
1 'polypeptide(L)'
;MEMLQGLLLLLLLSMGGAWASREPLRPRCRPINATLAVEKEGCPVCITVNTTICAGYCPTMMRVLQGVLPPLPQVVCTYRDVRFESIRLPGCPRGVDPMVSFPVALSCRCGPCHRSTSDCGGPNDHPLTCDHPQLSGLLFL
;
A
#
# COMPACT_ATOMS: atom_id res chain seq x y z
N MET A 1 38.82 41.97 14.36
CA MET A 1 38.96 40.52 14.10
C MET A 1 37.81 39.73 14.69
N GLU A 2 37.19 40.18 15.79
CA GLU A 2 36.02 39.54 16.44
C GLU A 2 34.74 39.44 15.57
N MET A 3 34.44 40.46 14.76
CA MET A 3 33.20 40.50 13.96
C MET A 3 33.15 39.43 12.86
N LEU A 4 34.30 39.02 12.33
CA LEU A 4 34.38 38.02 11.26
C LEU A 4 34.16 36.60 11.81
N GLN A 5 34.67 36.31 13.01
CA GLN A 5 34.43 35.03 13.70
C GLN A 5 32.97 34.86 14.10
N GLY A 6 32.32 35.93 14.58
CA GLY A 6 30.87 35.89 14.88
C GLY A 6 30.02 35.61 13.65
N LEU A 7 30.35 36.24 12.51
CA LEU A 7 29.64 36.02 11.25
C LEU A 7 29.84 34.58 10.72
N LEU A 8 31.06 34.04 10.87
CA LEU A 8 31.38 32.67 10.47
C LEU A 8 30.61 31.65 11.30
N LEU A 9 30.50 31.85 12.63
CA LEU A 9 29.68 30.98 13.49
C LEU A 9 28.19 31.01 13.09
N LEU A 10 27.67 32.19 12.76
CA LEU A 10 26.26 32.36 12.39
C LEU A 10 25.93 31.66 11.06
N LEU A 11 26.85 31.72 10.10
CA LEU A 11 26.74 31.02 8.81
C LEU A 11 26.77 29.49 8.99
N LEU A 12 27.63 28.98 9.87
CA LEU A 12 27.72 27.54 10.17
C LEU A 12 26.46 26.99 10.85
N LEU A 13 25.81 27.78 11.71
CA LEU A 13 24.56 27.39 12.38
C LEU A 13 23.33 27.44 11.45
N SER A 14 23.33 28.31 10.44
CA SER A 14 22.23 28.43 9.46
C SER A 14 22.19 27.25 8.47
N MET A 15 23.35 26.70 8.12
CA MET A 15 23.46 25.54 7.21
C MET A 15 23.13 24.19 7.85
N GLY A 16 22.93 24.14 9.18
CA GLY A 16 22.63 22.93 9.94
C GLY A 16 21.14 22.56 10.02
N GLY A 17 20.26 23.28 9.30
CA GLY A 17 18.86 22.90 9.17
C GLY A 17 18.75 21.61 8.36
N ALA A 18 18.87 20.45 8.99
CA ALA A 18 18.45 19.20 8.40
C ALA A 18 16.94 19.29 8.15
N TRP A 19 16.54 19.31 6.88
CA TRP A 19 15.14 19.16 6.49
C TRP A 19 14.76 17.72 6.80
N ALA A 20 14.48 17.41 8.06
CA ALA A 20 13.91 16.12 8.43
C ALA A 20 12.52 16.06 7.79
N SER A 21 12.32 15.10 6.89
CA SER A 21 11.01 14.83 6.32
C SER A 21 10.01 14.65 7.47
N ARG A 22 8.90 15.40 7.41
CA ARG A 22 7.87 15.43 8.46
C ARG A 22 7.01 14.16 8.51
N GLU A 23 7.41 13.10 7.81
CA GLU A 23 6.65 11.86 7.74
C GLU A 23 6.84 11.04 9.02
N PRO A 24 5.74 10.65 9.69
CA PRO A 24 5.83 9.74 10.83
C PRO A 24 6.53 8.45 10.40
N LEU A 25 7.56 8.03 11.14
CA LEU A 25 8.27 6.76 10.91
C LEU A 25 7.34 5.53 10.88
N ARG A 26 6.16 5.64 11.51
CA ARG A 26 5.10 4.63 11.52
C ARG A 26 3.74 5.29 11.30
N PRO A 27 3.32 5.54 10.05
CA PRO A 27 2.01 6.11 9.79
C PRO A 27 0.92 5.14 10.28
N ARG A 28 -0.09 5.65 10.98
CA ARG A 28 -1.25 4.83 11.37
C ARG A 28 -1.97 4.30 10.12
N CYS A 29 -2.65 3.17 10.27
CA CYS A 29 -3.48 2.58 9.23
C CYS A 29 -4.41 3.61 8.58
N ARG A 30 -4.24 3.84 7.27
CA ARG A 30 -4.99 4.82 6.48
C ARG A 30 -5.01 4.42 5.00
N PRO A 31 -5.92 4.98 4.18
CA PRO A 31 -5.84 4.85 2.73
C PRO A 31 -4.54 5.47 2.20
N ILE A 32 -3.87 4.77 1.31
CA ILE A 32 -2.70 5.26 0.56
C ILE A 32 -2.90 4.99 -0.93
N ASN A 33 -2.30 5.82 -1.79
CA ASN A 33 -2.28 5.56 -3.22
C ASN A 33 -1.31 4.41 -3.52
N ALA A 34 -1.73 3.48 -4.37
CA ALA A 34 -0.91 2.38 -4.85
C ALA A 34 -1.29 2.02 -6.29
N THR A 35 -0.32 1.47 -7.01
CA THR A 35 -0.50 0.87 -8.34
C THR A 35 -0.86 -0.59 -8.15
N LEU A 36 -2.02 -1.02 -8.65
CA LEU A 36 -2.48 -2.40 -8.61
C LEU A 36 -2.38 -3.02 -10.01
N ALA A 37 -1.73 -4.17 -10.12
CA ALA A 37 -1.80 -5.01 -11.32
C ALA A 37 -3.20 -5.64 -11.44
N VAL A 38 -3.80 -5.51 -12.61
CA VAL A 38 -5.11 -6.04 -12.96
C VAL A 38 -4.93 -6.99 -14.13
N GLU A 39 -5.17 -8.26 -13.84
CA GLU A 39 -5.11 -9.36 -14.79
C GLU A 39 -6.33 -10.27 -14.60
N LYS A 40 -6.64 -11.03 -15.65
CA LYS A 40 -7.71 -12.02 -15.62
C LYS A 40 -7.31 -13.20 -16.48
N GLU A 41 -7.49 -14.39 -15.93
CA GLU A 41 -7.29 -15.64 -16.65
C GLU A 41 -8.08 -15.65 -17.96
N GLY A 42 -7.38 -16.00 -19.05
CA GLY A 42 -7.93 -15.98 -20.40
C GLY A 42 -7.79 -14.66 -21.14
N CYS A 43 -7.40 -13.56 -20.50
CA CYS A 43 -7.01 -12.32 -21.18
C CYS A 43 -5.48 -12.26 -21.34
N PRO A 44 -4.95 -11.82 -22.50
CA PRO A 44 -3.51 -11.89 -22.78
C PRO A 44 -2.69 -10.74 -22.16
N VAL A 45 -3.34 -9.79 -21.50
CA VAL A 45 -2.72 -8.54 -21.04
C VAL A 45 -2.99 -8.34 -19.56
N CYS A 46 -1.94 -7.95 -18.84
CA CYS A 46 -2.02 -7.35 -17.51
C CYS A 46 -1.80 -5.84 -17.61
N ILE A 47 -2.62 -5.05 -16.92
CA ILE A 47 -2.48 -3.60 -16.86
C ILE A 47 -2.37 -3.13 -15.42
N THR A 48 -1.69 -2.02 -15.19
CA THR A 48 -1.59 -1.42 -13.86
C THR A 48 -2.55 -0.24 -13.74
N VAL A 49 -3.24 -0.14 -12.60
CA VAL A 49 -4.17 0.95 -12.31
C VAL A 49 -3.80 1.62 -10.99
N ASN A 50 -3.95 2.95 -10.94
CA ASN A 50 -3.82 3.69 -9.70
C ASN A 50 -5.11 3.56 -8.91
N THR A 51 -5.01 3.06 -7.70
CA THR A 51 -6.12 2.94 -6.74
C THR A 51 -5.66 3.36 -5.35
N THR A 52 -6.57 3.34 -4.39
CA THR A 52 -6.25 3.49 -2.97
C THR A 52 -6.37 2.16 -2.26
N ILE A 53 -5.40 1.83 -1.42
CA ILE A 53 -5.38 0.61 -0.59
C ILE A 53 -5.17 0.98 0.88
N CYS A 54 -5.44 0.02 1.77
CA CYS A 54 -5.15 0.21 3.19
C CYS A 54 -3.74 -0.21 3.55
N ALA A 55 -2.96 0.73 4.10
CA ALA A 55 -1.62 0.46 4.62
C ALA A 55 -1.30 1.30 5.85
N GLY A 56 -0.30 0.85 6.61
CA GLY A 56 0.17 1.51 7.82
C GLY A 56 0.14 0.58 9.03
N TYR A 57 0.37 1.15 10.19
CA TYR A 57 0.60 0.41 11.42
C TYR A 57 -0.64 0.35 12.31
N CYS A 58 -0.81 -0.81 12.95
CA CYS A 58 -1.80 -1.05 13.98
C CYS A 58 -1.11 -1.43 15.30
N PRO A 59 -1.58 -0.92 16.45
CA PRO A 59 -1.06 -1.33 17.73
C PRO A 59 -1.48 -2.77 18.03
N THR A 60 -0.51 -3.66 18.23
CA THR A 60 -0.72 -5.06 18.61
C THR A 60 -0.17 -5.31 20.01
N MET A 61 -0.83 -6.17 20.77
CA MET A 61 -0.45 -6.50 22.14
C MET A 61 -0.38 -8.01 22.30
N MET A 62 0.52 -8.49 23.16
CA MET A 62 0.62 -9.91 23.53
C MET A 62 0.27 -10.07 25.01
N ARG A 63 -0.39 -11.17 25.37
CA ARG A 63 -0.60 -11.51 26.79
C ARG A 63 0.74 -11.87 27.42
N VAL A 64 1.03 -11.30 28.58
CA VAL A 64 2.22 -11.64 29.38
C VAL A 64 2.11 -13.07 29.92
N LEU A 65 0.94 -13.46 30.43
CA LEU A 65 0.68 -14.83 30.88
C LEU A 65 0.25 -15.72 29.70
N GLN A 66 1.23 -16.33 29.05
CA GLN A 66 1.01 -17.29 27.96
C GLN A 66 0.58 -18.66 28.52
N GLY A 67 -0.24 -19.41 27.77
CA GLY A 67 -0.60 -20.80 28.08
C GLY A 67 -1.82 -21.03 28.98
N VAL A 68 -2.30 -20.00 29.70
CA VAL A 68 -3.51 -20.10 30.57
C VAL A 68 -4.76 -19.53 29.91
N LEU A 69 -4.58 -18.51 29.05
CA LEU A 69 -5.67 -17.81 28.39
C LEU A 69 -5.55 -17.98 26.88
N PRO A 70 -6.69 -17.99 26.16
CA PRO A 70 -6.67 -18.08 24.71
C PRO A 70 -5.86 -16.91 24.10
N PRO A 71 -5.22 -17.14 22.94
CA PRO A 71 -4.49 -16.11 22.21
C PRO A 71 -5.37 -14.87 22.00
N LEU A 72 -4.78 -13.69 22.19
CA LEU A 72 -5.48 -12.45 21.87
C LEU A 72 -5.59 -12.35 20.33
N PRO A 73 -6.78 -12.06 19.76
CA PRO A 73 -6.90 -11.86 18.33
C PRO A 73 -6.06 -10.65 17.92
N GLN A 74 -5.08 -10.89 17.05
CA GLN A 74 -4.22 -9.84 16.53
C GLN A 74 -4.99 -8.98 15.53
N VAL A 75 -4.72 -7.68 15.56
CA VAL A 75 -5.31 -6.71 14.64
C VAL A 75 -4.35 -6.39 13.50
N VAL A 76 -4.91 -6.21 12.31
CA VAL A 76 -4.20 -5.81 11.09
C VAL A 76 -4.84 -4.55 10.51
N CYS A 77 -4.10 -3.85 9.64
CA CYS A 77 -4.67 -2.76 8.85
C CYS A 77 -5.51 -3.35 7.72
N THR A 78 -6.81 -3.07 7.71
CA THR A 78 -7.75 -3.63 6.73
C THR A 78 -8.79 -2.61 6.29
N TYR A 79 -9.51 -2.92 5.23
CA TYR A 79 -10.59 -2.09 4.69
C TYR A 79 -11.71 -1.94 5.72
N ARG A 80 -12.19 -0.71 5.88
CA ARG A 80 -13.44 -0.43 6.60
C ARG A 80 -14.56 -0.18 5.62
N ASP A 81 -14.37 0.83 4.77
CA ASP A 81 -15.29 1.18 3.69
C ASP A 81 -14.54 1.00 2.37
N VAL A 82 -15.11 0.19 1.47
CA VAL A 82 -14.52 -0.14 0.17
C VAL A 82 -15.56 0.08 -0.91
N ARG A 83 -15.13 0.64 -2.03
CA ARG A 83 -15.89 0.63 -3.28
C ARG A 83 -15.17 -0.23 -4.31
N PHE A 84 -15.91 -0.81 -5.23
CA PHE A 84 -15.33 -1.55 -6.35
C PHE A 84 -15.47 -0.73 -7.61
N GLU A 85 -14.37 -0.57 -8.32
CA GLU A 85 -14.36 -0.07 -9.69
C GLU A 85 -14.11 -1.23 -10.65
N SER A 86 -14.49 -1.06 -11.90
CA SER A 86 -14.31 -2.07 -12.93
C SER A 86 -13.71 -1.50 -14.20
N ILE A 87 -12.80 -2.26 -14.80
CA ILE A 87 -12.18 -1.93 -16.09
C ILE A 87 -12.33 -3.08 -17.06
N ARG A 88 -12.26 -2.77 -18.35
CA ARG A 88 -12.29 -3.75 -19.42
C ARG A 88 -10.87 -4.04 -19.89
N LEU A 89 -10.42 -5.29 -19.76
CA LEU A 89 -9.14 -5.72 -20.28
C LEU A 89 -9.17 -5.81 -21.82
N PRO A 90 -8.12 -5.32 -22.52
CA PRO A 90 -8.02 -5.43 -23.97
C PRO A 90 -7.62 -6.85 -24.40
N GLY A 91 -7.99 -7.22 -25.63
CA GLY A 91 -7.48 -8.44 -26.28
C GLY A 91 -8.05 -9.78 -25.78
N CYS A 92 -9.05 -9.78 -24.89
CA CYS A 92 -9.65 -11.03 -24.40
C CYS A 92 -10.37 -11.79 -25.54
N PRO A 93 -10.24 -13.13 -25.62
CA PRO A 93 -10.92 -13.97 -26.61
C PRO A 93 -12.45 -13.95 -26.50
N ARG A 94 -13.13 -14.40 -27.56
CA ARG A 94 -14.58 -14.59 -27.55
C ARG A 94 -14.99 -15.59 -26.47
N GLY A 95 -16.01 -15.26 -25.69
CA GLY A 95 -16.52 -16.08 -24.59
C GLY A 95 -15.84 -15.84 -23.23
N VAL A 96 -14.76 -15.05 -23.19
CA VAL A 96 -14.16 -14.56 -21.94
C VAL A 96 -14.77 -13.21 -21.60
N ASP A 97 -15.26 -13.05 -20.38
CA ASP A 97 -15.67 -11.73 -19.88
C ASP A 97 -14.42 -10.87 -19.62
N PRO A 98 -14.24 -9.73 -20.30
CA PRO A 98 -13.07 -8.89 -20.11
C PRO A 98 -13.16 -7.96 -18.91
N MET A 99 -14.29 -7.91 -18.19
CA MET A 99 -14.45 -7.03 -17.03
C MET A 99 -13.71 -7.58 -15.80
N VAL A 100 -12.94 -6.72 -15.15
CA VAL A 100 -12.29 -7.01 -13.86
C VAL A 100 -12.66 -5.92 -12.87
N SER A 101 -13.03 -6.33 -11.66
CA SER A 101 -13.33 -5.41 -10.56
C SER A 101 -12.19 -5.40 -9.54
N PHE A 102 -11.78 -4.21 -9.11
CA PHE A 102 -10.74 -4.02 -8.10
C PHE A 102 -11.21 -3.10 -6.97
N PRO A 103 -10.67 -3.28 -5.75
CA PRO A 103 -11.06 -2.48 -4.60
C PRO A 103 -10.43 -1.09 -4.63
N VAL A 104 -11.17 -0.12 -4.09
CA VAL A 104 -10.71 1.24 -3.79
C VAL A 104 -11.04 1.55 -2.33
N ALA A 105 -10.00 1.82 -1.54
CA ALA A 105 -10.12 2.11 -0.11
C ALA A 105 -10.71 3.50 0.13
N LEU A 106 -11.95 3.57 0.62
CA LEU A 106 -12.52 4.83 1.10
C LEU A 106 -12.08 5.14 2.53
N SER A 107 -11.99 4.10 3.37
CA SER A 107 -11.48 4.21 4.73
C SER A 107 -10.85 2.90 5.22
N CYS A 108 -9.94 3.01 6.18
CA CYS A 108 -9.20 1.89 6.73
C CYS A 108 -9.36 1.83 8.25
N ARG A 109 -9.19 0.64 8.83
CA ARG A 109 -9.24 0.42 10.27
C ARG A 109 -8.25 -0.64 10.73
N CYS A 110 -7.92 -0.60 12.02
CA CYS A 110 -7.28 -1.71 12.71
C CYS A 110 -8.35 -2.65 13.25
N GLY A 111 -8.33 -3.91 12.81
CA GLY A 111 -9.30 -4.92 13.22
C GLY A 111 -8.82 -6.33 12.92
N PRO A 112 -9.59 -7.36 13.31
CA PRO A 112 -9.25 -8.74 12.99
C PRO A 112 -9.22 -8.95 11.47
N CYS A 113 -8.28 -9.76 10.99
CA CYS A 113 -8.25 -10.17 9.59
C CYS A 113 -9.38 -11.16 9.32
N HIS A 114 -10.25 -10.84 8.37
CA HIS A 114 -11.41 -11.68 8.05
C HIS A 114 -11.06 -12.65 6.91
N ARG A 115 -10.82 -13.91 7.28
CA ARG A 115 -10.38 -14.97 6.34
C ARG A 115 -11.37 -15.31 5.22
N SER A 116 -12.65 -14.95 5.37
CA SER A 116 -13.66 -15.21 4.34
C SER A 116 -13.56 -14.24 3.15
N THR A 117 -12.95 -13.06 3.35
CA THR A 117 -12.86 -12.00 2.33
C THR A 117 -11.42 -11.60 2.02
N SER A 118 -10.45 -12.04 2.82
CA SER A 118 -9.06 -11.62 2.71
C SER A 118 -8.13 -12.75 3.10
N ASP A 119 -7.01 -12.86 2.37
CA ASP A 119 -5.95 -13.77 2.77
C ASP A 119 -5.16 -13.18 3.94
N CYS A 120 -5.09 -13.93 5.03
CA CYS A 120 -4.51 -13.50 6.29
C CYS A 120 -3.10 -14.11 6.45
N GLY A 121 -2.15 -13.58 5.69
CA GLY A 121 -0.75 -14.00 5.68
C GLY A 121 0.22 -12.96 6.24
N GLY A 122 1.51 -13.29 6.15
CA GLY A 122 2.60 -12.33 6.37
C GLY A 122 2.82 -11.41 5.16
N PRO A 123 3.90 -10.61 5.16
CA PRO A 123 4.30 -9.84 3.98
C PRO A 123 4.43 -10.73 2.75
N ASN A 124 3.85 -10.30 1.64
CA ASN A 124 3.99 -10.92 0.33
C ASN A 124 4.75 -9.96 -0.59
N ASP A 125 5.76 -10.46 -1.30
CA ASP A 125 6.62 -9.64 -2.17
C ASP A 125 5.97 -9.28 -3.53
N HIS A 126 4.85 -9.92 -3.88
CA HIS A 126 4.26 -9.89 -5.25
C HIS A 126 2.80 -9.38 -5.42
N PRO A 127 2.08 -8.78 -4.45
CA PRO A 127 0.63 -8.63 -4.59
C PRO A 127 0.15 -7.61 -5.64
N LEU A 128 1.05 -6.83 -6.26
CA LEU A 128 0.69 -5.67 -7.09
C LEU A 128 1.39 -5.64 -8.46
N THR A 129 2.16 -6.66 -8.83
CA THR A 129 2.92 -6.72 -10.09
C THR A 129 2.35 -7.78 -11.03
N CYS A 130 2.42 -7.54 -12.34
CA CYS A 130 2.00 -8.50 -13.35
C CYS A 130 3.00 -9.67 -13.46
N ASP A 131 2.51 -10.90 -13.42
CA ASP A 131 3.34 -12.10 -13.64
C ASP A 131 3.58 -12.38 -15.14
N HIS A 132 2.75 -11.81 -16.01
CA HIS A 132 2.80 -11.94 -17.48
C HIS A 132 3.40 -10.70 -18.17
N PRO A 133 3.96 -10.81 -19.39
CA PRO A 133 4.75 -9.74 -20.02
C PRO A 133 3.97 -8.43 -20.10
N GLN A 134 4.53 -7.41 -19.45
CA GLN A 134 4.05 -6.05 -19.48
C GLN A 134 4.03 -5.55 -20.93
N LEU A 135 2.86 -5.19 -21.47
CA LEU A 135 2.79 -4.45 -22.73
C LEU A 135 3.18 -2.97 -22.52
N SER A 136 4.29 -2.71 -21.82
CA SER A 136 4.79 -1.36 -21.52
C SER A 136 5.54 -0.74 -22.72
N GLY A 137 5.30 -1.20 -23.96
CA GLY A 137 6.14 -0.86 -25.12
C GLY A 137 5.44 -0.64 -26.46
N LEU A 138 4.11 -0.46 -26.53
CA LEU A 138 3.40 -0.36 -27.83
C LEU A 138 2.50 0.88 -27.99
N LEU A 139 2.77 1.97 -27.25
CA LEU A 139 2.01 3.23 -27.35
C LEU A 139 2.81 4.43 -27.90
N PHE A 140 3.88 4.20 -28.66
CA PHE A 140 4.48 5.22 -29.52
C PHE A 140 4.58 4.72 -30.96
N LEU A 141 3.46 4.79 -31.68
CA LEU A 141 3.38 4.82 -33.14
C LEU A 141 2.45 5.96 -33.53
#